data_AF-A0A605B4I6-F1
#
_entry.id   AF-A0A605B4I6-F1
#
_cell.length_a   1.000
_cell.length_b   1.000
_cell.length_c   1.000
_cell.angle_alpha   90.00
_cell.angle_beta   90.00
_cell.angle_gamma   90.00
#
_symmetry.space_group_name_H-M   'P 1'
#
loop_
_entity.id
_entity.type
_entity.pdbx_description
1 polymer ?
#
loop_
_entity_poly.entity_id
_entity_poly.type
_entity_poly.pdbx_seq_one_letter_code
_entity_poly.pdbx_strand_id
1 'polypeptide(L)'
;MPVPWPSATPPTGWLKCNGAAFSAEEYPELAKAYPTNKLPDLRGEFIRGWDDGRGADNGRVLLSTQDDAFKSHSHNFDRSWGLKNFDPTAGFDVVTADVSGEIVNQPTRSTVAVGGSETRPRNVAFNYIVRAA
;
A
#
# COMPACT_ATOMS: atom_id res chain seq x y z
N MET A 1 -11.89 13.93 11.67
CA MET A 1 -10.85 12.96 11.27
C MET A 1 -10.62 11.99 12.42
N PRO A 2 -10.39 10.69 12.18
CA PRO A 2 -10.04 9.73 13.22
C PRO A 2 -8.82 10.20 14.02
N VAL A 3 -8.89 10.05 15.34
CA VAL A 3 -7.83 10.44 16.26
C VAL A 3 -7.17 9.17 16.82
N PRO A 4 -5.85 9.00 16.71
CA PRO A 4 -5.15 7.88 17.34
C PRO A 4 -5.38 7.85 18.85
N TRP A 5 -5.67 6.68 19.41
CA TRP A 5 -5.93 6.48 20.83
C TRP A 5 -5.05 5.35 21.38
N PRO A 6 -4.38 5.52 22.53
CA PRO A 6 -3.36 4.57 23.00
C PRO A 6 -3.92 3.31 23.70
N SER A 7 -5.24 3.20 23.91
CA SER A 7 -5.86 2.07 24.61
C SER A 7 -6.84 1.29 23.74
N ALA A 8 -7.00 0.00 24.03
CA ALA A 8 -7.99 -0.85 23.38
C ALA A 8 -9.43 -0.38 23.67
N THR A 9 -9.69 0.31 24.78
CA THR A 9 -11.02 0.85 25.11
C THR A 9 -11.01 2.37 24.88
N PRO A 10 -11.86 2.89 23.98
CA PRO A 10 -12.00 4.33 23.80
C PRO A 10 -12.67 4.95 25.04
N PRO A 11 -12.44 6.23 25.32
CA PRO A 11 -13.14 6.91 26.39
C PRO A 11 -14.64 7.07 26.04
N THR A 12 -15.48 7.29 27.05
CA THR A 12 -16.91 7.52 26.87
C THR A 12 -17.17 8.62 25.84
N GLY A 13 -18.13 8.40 24.95
CA GLY A 13 -18.47 9.32 23.85
C GLY A 13 -17.62 9.16 22.59
N TRP A 14 -16.67 8.22 22.56
CA TRP A 14 -15.86 7.90 21.37
C TRP A 14 -16.17 6.50 20.85
N LEU A 15 -16.32 6.39 19.53
CA LEU A 15 -16.56 5.14 18.83
C LEU A 15 -15.32 4.73 18.03
N LYS A 16 -15.08 3.42 17.92
CA LYS A 16 -13.99 2.89 17.09
C LYS A 16 -14.38 2.90 15.61
N CYS A 17 -13.47 3.33 14.74
CA CYS A 17 -13.61 3.15 13.29
C CYS A 17 -13.25 1.70 12.89
N ASN A 18 -14.11 0.74 13.24
CA ASN A 18 -13.91 -0.70 13.02
C ASN A 18 -15.04 -1.35 12.21
N GLY A 19 -15.77 -0.56 11.40
CA GLY A 19 -16.90 -1.06 10.61
C GLY A 19 -18.22 -1.21 11.37
N ALA A 20 -18.25 -0.92 12.68
CA ALA A 20 -19.45 -1.07 13.49
C ALA A 20 -20.57 -0.09 13.09
N ALA A 21 -21.81 -0.55 13.26
CA ALA A 21 -22.98 0.31 13.19
C ALA A 21 -23.13 1.16 14.47
N PHE A 22 -23.84 2.27 14.37
CA PHE A 22 -24.18 3.14 15.50
C PHE A 22 -25.64 3.63 15.41
N SER A 23 -26.19 4.12 16.53
CA SER A 23 -27.55 4.70 16.57
C SER A 23 -27.52 6.15 16.12
N ALA A 24 -28.38 6.50 15.16
CA ALA A 24 -28.55 7.88 14.71
C ALA A 24 -29.28 8.74 15.77
N GLU A 25 -30.10 8.12 16.62
CA GLU A 25 -30.78 8.76 17.73
C GLU A 25 -29.78 9.18 18.82
N GLU A 26 -28.81 8.32 19.13
CA GLU A 26 -27.75 8.59 20.11
C GLU A 26 -26.67 9.53 19.55
N TYR A 27 -26.35 9.42 18.26
CA TYR A 27 -25.28 10.20 17.61
C TYR A 27 -25.77 10.92 16.32
N PRO A 28 -26.68 11.90 16.42
CA PRO A 28 -27.32 12.53 15.26
C PRO A 28 -26.32 13.30 14.37
N GLU A 29 -25.33 13.98 14.95
CA GLU A 29 -24.30 14.68 14.16
C GLU A 29 -23.37 13.70 13.45
N LEU A 30 -23.12 12.53 14.04
CA LEU A 30 -22.34 11.47 13.39
C LEU A 30 -23.13 10.87 12.22
N ALA A 31 -24.45 10.73 12.36
CA ALA A 31 -25.34 10.24 11.30
C ALA A 31 -25.36 11.18 10.08
N LYS A 32 -25.23 12.50 10.28
CA LYS A 32 -25.05 13.46 9.17
C LYS A 32 -23.76 13.23 8.40
N ALA A 33 -22.67 12.89 9.10
CA ALA A 33 -21.37 12.62 8.48
C ALA A 33 -21.28 11.21 7.85
N TYR A 34 -21.96 10.22 8.44
CA TYR A 34 -22.01 8.84 7.98
C TYR A 34 -23.48 8.37 7.83
N PRO A 35 -24.15 8.70 6.72
CA PRO A 35 -25.59 8.44 6.54
C PRO A 35 -26.00 6.97 6.51
N THR A 36 -25.02 6.06 6.35
CA THR A 36 -25.25 4.61 6.41
C THR A 36 -25.32 4.08 7.84
N ASN A 37 -25.17 4.96 8.84
CA ASN A 37 -25.09 4.62 10.27
C ASN A 37 -24.02 3.57 10.58
N LYS A 38 -22.95 3.55 9.78
CA LYS A 38 -21.78 2.68 9.94
C LYS A 38 -20.51 3.50 9.83
N LEU A 39 -19.58 3.24 10.75
CA LEU A 39 -18.25 3.79 10.68
C LEU A 39 -17.41 3.04 9.64
N PRO A 40 -16.42 3.70 9.01
CA PRO A 40 -15.44 2.99 8.20
C PRO A 40 -14.63 2.01 9.07
N ASP A 41 -14.14 0.94 8.47
CA ASP A 41 -13.13 0.09 9.10
C ASP A 41 -11.74 0.57 8.70
N LEU A 42 -11.03 1.15 9.65
CA LEU A 42 -9.69 1.75 9.42
C LEU A 42 -8.57 0.91 10.04
N ARG A 43 -8.88 -0.29 10.51
CA ARG A 43 -7.87 -1.17 11.10
C ARG A 43 -6.90 -1.64 10.01
N GLY A 44 -5.64 -1.20 10.11
CA GLY A 44 -4.60 -1.53 9.13
C GLY A 44 -4.59 -0.64 7.89
N GLU A 45 -5.44 0.40 7.85
CA GLU A 45 -5.50 1.34 6.73
C GLU A 45 -4.73 2.61 7.03
N PHE A 46 -3.99 3.10 6.03
CA PHE A 46 -3.50 4.47 6.07
C PHE A 46 -4.61 5.43 5.65
N ILE A 47 -4.63 6.60 6.27
CA ILE A 47 -5.51 7.67 5.82
C ILE A 47 -4.75 8.48 4.77
N ARG A 48 -5.30 8.57 3.55
CA ARG A 48 -4.77 9.41 2.47
C ARG A 48 -5.72 10.59 2.22
N GLY A 49 -5.15 11.77 1.99
CA GLY A 49 -5.92 12.96 1.64
C GLY A 49 -6.69 12.74 0.33
N TRP A 50 -7.99 13.00 0.34
CA TRP A 50 -8.79 13.00 -0.88
C TRP A 50 -8.30 14.11 -1.81
N ASP A 51 -8.20 13.78 -3.09
CA ASP A 51 -7.56 14.65 -4.08
C ASP A 51 -8.31 15.95 -4.32
N ASP A 52 -9.64 15.92 -4.25
CA ASP A 52 -10.54 17.07 -4.45
C ASP A 52 -10.16 17.95 -5.67
N GLY A 53 -9.74 17.30 -6.76
CA GLY A 53 -9.37 17.96 -8.02
C GLY A 53 -7.94 18.53 -8.08
N ARG A 54 -7.08 18.28 -7.08
CA ARG A 54 -5.67 18.68 -7.11
C ARG A 54 -4.86 17.94 -8.19
N GLY A 55 -5.27 16.73 -8.57
CA GLY A 55 -4.62 15.90 -9.59
C GLY A 55 -3.46 15.03 -9.10
N ALA A 56 -3.25 14.90 -7.79
CA ALA A 56 -2.22 14.04 -7.18
C ALA A 56 -2.68 12.58 -7.00
N ASP A 57 -3.96 12.34 -6.71
CA ASP A 57 -4.58 11.00 -6.64
C ASP A 57 -5.93 11.01 -7.38
N ASN A 58 -5.84 11.26 -8.70
CA ASN A 58 -6.99 11.54 -9.56
C ASN A 58 -8.02 10.39 -9.61
N GLY A 59 -9.30 10.73 -9.68
CA GLY A 59 -10.41 9.78 -9.83
C GLY A 59 -10.81 9.06 -8.54
N ARG A 60 -10.21 9.39 -7.40
CA ARG A 60 -10.58 8.84 -6.09
C ARG A 60 -11.86 9.46 -5.56
N VAL A 61 -12.65 8.66 -4.86
CA VAL A 61 -13.87 9.10 -4.16
C VAL A 61 -13.65 9.02 -2.65
N LEU A 62 -14.29 9.89 -1.87
CA LEU A 62 -14.26 9.83 -0.42
C LEU A 62 -14.61 8.42 0.10
N LEU A 63 -13.87 7.98 1.11
CA LEU A 63 -13.98 6.67 1.76
C LEU A 63 -13.69 5.45 0.86
N SER A 64 -13.21 5.65 -0.37
CA SER A 64 -12.76 4.53 -1.21
C SER A 64 -11.45 3.93 -0.70
N THR A 65 -11.32 2.61 -0.76
CA THR A 65 -10.08 1.88 -0.44
C THR A 65 -9.14 1.84 -1.63
N GLN A 66 -7.84 1.64 -1.38
CA GLN A 66 -6.80 1.46 -2.38
C GLN A 66 -5.81 0.43 -1.84
N ASP A 67 -5.54 -0.66 -2.55
CA ASP A 67 -4.54 -1.67 -2.15
C ASP A 67 -3.12 -1.13 -2.25
N ASP A 68 -2.15 -1.67 -1.52
CA ASP A 68 -0.76 -1.21 -1.60
C ASP A 68 -0.17 -1.31 -3.03
N ALA A 69 0.86 -0.51 -3.28
CA ALA A 69 1.62 -0.55 -4.52
C ALA A 69 3.08 -0.16 -4.29
N PHE A 70 3.96 -0.60 -5.19
CA PHE A 70 5.36 -0.17 -5.25
C PHE A 70 5.65 0.46 -6.61
N LYS A 71 6.48 1.51 -6.64
CA LYS A 71 6.84 2.21 -7.87
C LYS A 71 7.65 1.31 -8.79
N SER A 72 7.30 1.37 -10.07
CA SER A 72 7.93 0.56 -11.11
C SER A 72 9.44 0.78 -11.17
N HIS A 73 10.19 -0.31 -11.14
CA HIS A 73 11.65 -0.30 -11.31
C HIS A 73 12.14 -1.64 -11.89
N SER A 74 13.39 -1.63 -12.35
CA SER A 74 14.13 -2.80 -12.80
C SER A 74 15.52 -2.83 -12.16
N HIS A 75 16.16 -3.99 -12.20
CA HIS A 75 17.53 -4.17 -11.75
C HIS A 75 18.43 -4.49 -12.93
N ASN A 76 19.66 -4.00 -12.88
CA ASN A 76 20.71 -4.31 -13.82
C ASN A 76 21.75 -5.20 -13.16
N PHE A 77 22.21 -6.20 -13.88
CA PHE A 77 23.27 -7.10 -13.49
C PHE A 77 24.43 -6.89 -14.47
N ASP A 78 25.50 -6.26 -14.02
CA ASP A 78 26.64 -5.90 -14.87
C ASP A 78 27.39 -7.14 -15.38
N ARG A 79 27.40 -8.23 -14.60
CA ARG A 79 28.06 -9.50 -14.92
C ARG A 79 27.38 -10.64 -14.16
N SER A 80 26.98 -11.70 -14.85
CA SER A 80 26.59 -12.98 -14.23
C SER A 80 27.73 -14.00 -14.35
N TRP A 81 27.90 -14.80 -13.30
CA TRP A 81 28.86 -15.91 -13.28
C TRP A 81 28.12 -17.22 -13.47
N GLY A 82 28.44 -17.98 -14.53
CA GLY A 82 27.82 -19.26 -14.81
C GLY A 82 28.83 -20.31 -15.28
N LEU A 83 28.41 -21.57 -15.28
CA LEU A 83 29.18 -22.70 -15.78
C LEU A 83 29.32 -22.63 -17.31
N LYS A 84 30.45 -23.14 -17.84
CA LYS A 84 30.76 -23.16 -19.28
C LYS A 84 29.92 -24.14 -20.10
N ASN A 85 29.37 -25.16 -19.44
CA ASN A 85 28.60 -26.24 -20.06
C ASN A 85 27.12 -26.16 -19.64
N PHE A 86 26.24 -26.76 -20.46
CA PHE A 86 24.81 -26.87 -20.15
C PHE A 86 24.62 -27.74 -18.89
N ASP A 87 24.08 -27.16 -17.83
CA ASP A 87 23.58 -27.88 -16.66
C ASP A 87 22.10 -28.22 -16.91
N PRO A 88 21.74 -29.48 -17.17
CA PRO A 88 20.36 -29.89 -17.42
C PRO A 88 19.49 -29.90 -16.15
N THR A 89 20.08 -29.66 -14.97
CA THR A 89 19.38 -29.63 -13.67
C THR A 89 19.06 -28.21 -13.18
N ALA A 90 19.64 -27.17 -13.79
CA ALA A 90 19.39 -25.77 -13.43
C ALA A 90 18.51 -25.05 -14.46
N GLY A 91 17.75 -24.05 -14.00
CA GLY A 91 17.04 -23.10 -14.87
C GLY A 91 18.00 -22.23 -15.69
N PHE A 92 17.45 -21.42 -16.62
CA PHE A 92 18.20 -20.62 -17.61
C PHE A 92 19.31 -19.69 -17.06
N ASP A 93 19.30 -19.36 -15.76
CA ASP A 93 20.31 -18.51 -15.12
C ASP A 93 20.94 -19.26 -13.93
N VAL A 94 22.23 -19.61 -14.06
CA VAL A 94 23.03 -20.29 -13.03
C VAL A 94 23.60 -19.22 -12.08
N VAL A 95 23.20 -19.20 -10.80
CA VAL A 95 23.82 -18.40 -9.72
C VAL A 95 24.58 -19.33 -8.77
N THR A 96 25.38 -20.26 -9.32
CA THR A 96 26.24 -21.13 -8.52
C THR A 96 27.56 -21.32 -9.24
N ALA A 97 28.56 -20.51 -8.89
CA ALA A 97 29.93 -20.94 -9.09
C ALA A 97 30.22 -21.98 -7.99
N ASP A 98 30.33 -23.26 -8.35
CA ASP A 98 31.06 -24.20 -7.50
C ASP A 98 32.54 -23.79 -7.46
N VAL A 99 33.27 -24.28 -6.47
CA VAL A 99 34.69 -23.97 -6.23
C VAL A 99 35.64 -24.40 -7.36
N SER A 100 35.14 -25.02 -8.42
CA SER A 100 35.90 -25.53 -9.58
C SER A 100 35.46 -24.93 -10.93
N GLY A 101 34.50 -24.00 -10.95
CA GLY A 101 33.97 -23.39 -12.18
C GLY A 101 34.90 -22.37 -12.85
N GLU A 102 34.97 -22.38 -14.19
CA GLU A 102 35.72 -21.41 -15.02
C GLU A 102 34.84 -20.20 -15.39
N ILE A 103 35.42 -19.00 -15.45
CA ILE A 103 34.69 -17.73 -15.65
C ILE A 103 34.16 -17.61 -17.08
N VAL A 104 32.83 -17.47 -17.24
CA VAL A 104 32.23 -16.98 -18.49
C VAL A 104 31.75 -15.54 -18.28
N ASN A 105 32.29 -14.59 -19.05
CA ASN A 105 31.76 -13.22 -19.11
C ASN A 105 30.43 -13.22 -19.85
N GLN A 106 29.33 -13.28 -19.12
CA GLN A 106 28.02 -13.02 -19.71
C GLN A 106 27.78 -11.52 -19.86
N PRO A 107 27.00 -11.11 -20.89
CA PRO A 107 26.65 -9.71 -21.10
C PRO A 107 25.76 -9.19 -19.96
N THR A 108 25.80 -7.87 -19.73
CA THR A 108 24.90 -7.18 -18.80
C THR A 108 23.45 -7.54 -19.11
N ARG A 109 22.68 -7.88 -18.07
CA ARG A 109 21.26 -8.20 -18.16
C ARG A 109 20.43 -7.26 -17.28
N SER A 110 19.19 -7.04 -17.66
CA SER A 110 18.23 -6.27 -16.86
C SER A 110 16.99 -7.10 -16.60
N THR A 111 16.41 -6.96 -15.41
CA THR A 111 15.03 -7.42 -15.20
C THR A 111 14.08 -6.55 -16.02
N VAL A 112 12.90 -7.06 -16.32
CA VAL A 112 11.81 -6.20 -16.78
C VAL A 112 11.37 -5.27 -15.65
N ALA A 113 10.84 -4.10 -16.02
CA ALA A 113 10.28 -3.18 -15.04
C ALA A 113 8.94 -3.72 -14.53
N VAL A 114 8.79 -3.79 -13.21
CA VAL A 114 7.56 -4.23 -12.53
C VAL A 114 7.18 -3.23 -11.46
N GLY A 115 5.89 -3.01 -11.27
CA GLY A 115 5.32 -2.06 -10.31
C GLY A 115 4.40 -1.02 -10.95
N GLY A 116 3.88 -0.10 -10.15
CA GLY A 116 2.96 0.96 -10.54
C GLY A 116 3.60 2.34 -10.68
N SER A 117 2.77 3.38 -10.74
CA SER A 117 3.21 4.78 -10.85
C SER A 117 3.77 5.36 -9.53
N GLU A 118 3.47 4.73 -8.39
CA GLU A 118 3.78 5.21 -7.04
C GLU A 118 4.11 4.04 -6.09
N THR A 119 4.85 4.31 -5.02
CA THR A 119 4.94 3.45 -3.83
C THR A 119 4.01 4.00 -2.75
N ARG A 120 3.10 3.17 -2.25
CA ARG A 120 2.12 3.58 -1.23
C ARG A 120 1.62 2.38 -0.42
N PRO A 121 1.26 2.58 0.86
CA PRO A 121 0.52 1.57 1.60
C PRO A 121 -0.93 1.48 1.11
N ARG A 122 -1.63 0.44 1.57
CA ARG A 122 -3.09 0.40 1.49
C ARG A 122 -3.69 1.59 2.25
N ASN A 123 -4.70 2.21 1.66
CA ASN A 123 -5.23 3.43 2.21
C ASN A 123 -6.71 3.66 1.89
N VAL A 124 -7.31 4.56 2.68
CA VAL A 124 -8.67 5.07 2.47
C VAL A 124 -8.62 6.58 2.28
N ALA A 125 -9.36 7.08 1.29
CA ALA A 125 -9.42 8.51 0.97
C ALA A 125 -10.30 9.29 1.99
N PHE A 126 -9.75 10.33 2.62
CA PHE A 126 -10.47 11.21 3.55
C PHE A 126 -10.14 12.68 3.29
N ASN A 127 -11.10 13.55 3.62
CA ASN A 127 -10.81 14.97 3.73
C ASN A 127 -10.01 15.29 4.99
N TYR A 128 -8.99 16.14 4.84
CA TYR A 128 -8.25 16.71 5.95
C TYR A 128 -8.87 18.06 6.27
N ILE A 129 -9.47 18.14 7.45
CA ILE A 129 -10.17 19.33 7.92
C ILE A 129 -9.54 19.80 9.23
N VAL A 130 -9.61 21.11 9.45
CA VAL A 130 -9.27 21.74 10.72
C VAL A 130 -10.53 22.32 11.34
N ARG A 131 -10.57 22.41 12.67
CA ARG A 131 -11.67 23.08 13.37
C ARG A 131 -11.60 24.59 13.07
N ALA A 132 -12.71 25.16 12.62
CA ALA A 132 -12.79 26.59 12.28
C ALA A 132 -13.33 27.48 13.42
N ALA A 133 -14.03 26.91 14.41
CA ALA A 133 -14.53 27.57 15.63
C ALA A 133 -14.79 26.54 16.72
#